data_AF-A0A3C0WNL3-F1
#
_entry.id   AF-A0A3C0WNL3-F1
#
_cell.length_a   1.000
_cell.length_b   1.000
_cell.length_c   1.000
_cell.angle_alpha   90.00
_cell.angle_beta   90.00
_cell.angle_gamma   90.00
#
_symmetry.space_group_name_H-M   'P 1'
#
loop_
_entity.id
_entity.type
_entity.pdbx_description
1 polymer ?
#
loop_
_entity_poly.entity_id
_entity_poly.type
_entity_poly.pdbx_seq_one_letter_code
_entity_poly.pdbx_strand_id
1 'polypeptide(L)'
;MRKPFSQRELELRVRALLQRAQRAQDQSGQHIYSDDHLQIDLDEATVKRANRVIHLTPTECRVLRCLVRNRGMVLTHADLLREAWGENYTDAIASLSLYVRYLREKIEDDPSKPRYIHTKWGVGYWFGPQQTVDIG
;
A
#
# COMPACT_ATOMS: atom_id res chain seq x y z
N MET A 1 -11.21 2.15 -31.54
CA MET A 1 -10.08 3.08 -31.86
C MET A 1 -9.27 3.28 -30.57
N ARG A 2 -8.29 2.41 -30.27
CA ARG A 2 -7.49 2.45 -29.03
C ARG A 2 -6.29 3.37 -29.25
N LYS A 3 -6.14 4.42 -28.44
CA LYS A 3 -4.94 5.27 -28.42
C LYS A 3 -3.72 4.43 -28.00
N PRO A 4 -2.54 4.65 -28.59
CA PRO A 4 -1.34 3.87 -28.30
C PRO A 4 -0.88 4.16 -26.88
N PHE A 5 -0.49 3.10 -26.15
CA PHE A 5 0.16 3.26 -24.85
C PHE A 5 1.44 4.08 -25.04
N SER A 6 1.64 5.11 -24.20
CA SER A 6 2.85 5.92 -24.28
C SER A 6 4.08 5.07 -23.89
N GLN A 7 5.23 5.34 -24.50
CA GLN A 7 6.49 4.65 -24.21
C GLN A 7 6.81 4.62 -22.70
N ARG A 8 6.48 5.70 -21.99
CA ARG A 8 6.64 5.85 -20.54
C ARG A 8 5.79 4.87 -19.72
N GLU A 9 4.59 4.54 -20.17
CA GLU A 9 3.71 3.60 -19.48
C GLU A 9 4.20 2.16 -19.62
N LEU A 10 4.75 1.82 -20.79
CA LEU A 10 5.39 0.53 -21.03
C LEU A 10 6.65 0.35 -20.17
N GLU A 11 7.50 1.38 -20.11
CA GLU A 11 8.69 1.39 -19.26
C GLU A 11 8.35 1.22 -17.79
N LEU A 12 7.31 1.90 -17.30
CA LEU A 12 6.83 1.77 -15.93
C LEU A 12 6.29 0.36 -15.64
N ARG A 13 5.56 -0.25 -16.58
CA ARG A 13 5.09 -1.64 -16.45
C ARG A 13 6.25 -2.63 -16.43
N VAL A 14 7.22 -2.48 -17.33
CA VAL A 14 8.41 -3.35 -17.38
C VAL A 14 9.22 -3.22 -16.09
N ARG A 15 9.43 -1.99 -15.59
CA ARG A 15 10.14 -1.76 -14.33
C ARG A 15 9.40 -2.35 -13.14
N ALA A 16 8.06 -2.22 -13.10
CA ALA A 16 7.23 -2.82 -12.05
C ALA A 16 7.30 -4.36 -12.07
N LEU A 17 7.31 -4.97 -13.25
CA LEU A 17 7.44 -6.42 -13.40
C LEU A 17 8.82 -6.94 -12.95
N LEU A 18 9.89 -6.22 -13.28
CA LEU A 18 11.26 -6.57 -12.86
C LEU A 18 11.48 -6.41 -11.35
N GLN A 19 10.94 -5.33 -10.76
CA GLN A 19 10.96 -5.16 -9.29
C GLN A 19 10.19 -6.26 -8.57
N ARG A 20 9.07 -6.73 -9.15
CA ARG A 20 8.28 -7.83 -8.58
C ARG A 20 9.03 -9.16 -8.61
N ALA A 21 9.82 -9.42 -9.66
CA ALA A 21 10.62 -10.64 -9.77
C ALA A 21 11.79 -10.67 -8.75
N GLN A 22 12.46 -9.53 -8.52
CA GLN A 22 13.54 -9.43 -7.53
C GLN A 22 13.03 -9.60 -6.09
N ARG A 23 11.83 -9.12 -5.78
CA ARG A 23 11.23 -9.20 -4.44
C ARG A 23 10.79 -10.59 -4.01
N ALA A 24 10.58 -11.53 -4.93
CA ALA A 24 10.29 -12.92 -4.61
C ALA A 24 11.45 -13.61 -3.87
N GLN A 25 12.68 -13.06 -3.95
CA GLN A 25 13.87 -13.64 -3.32
C GLN A 25 14.19 -13.06 -1.92
N ASP A 26 13.53 -11.98 -1.47
CA ASP A 26 13.89 -11.17 -0.28
C ASP A 26 12.79 -11.13 0.81
N GLN A 27 12.01 -12.21 0.95
CA GLN A 27 10.74 -12.17 1.71
C GLN A 27 10.86 -12.13 3.25
N SER A 28 12.02 -12.39 3.85
CA SER A 28 12.17 -12.49 5.31
C SER A 28 12.01 -11.16 6.06
N GLY A 29 12.28 -10.02 5.41
CA GLY A 29 12.15 -8.68 6.00
C GLY A 29 10.86 -7.92 5.62
N GLN A 30 10.00 -8.50 4.76
CA GLN A 30 8.80 -7.83 4.24
C GLN A 30 7.56 -8.00 5.12
N HIS A 31 7.65 -8.87 6.14
CA HIS A 31 6.51 -9.28 6.97
C HIS A 31 6.37 -8.45 8.25
N ILE A 32 7.41 -7.71 8.64
CA ILE A 32 7.40 -6.88 9.85
C ILE A 32 7.75 -5.42 9.49
N TYR A 33 6.96 -4.48 9.98
CA TYR A 33 7.30 -3.07 10.00
C TYR A 33 7.35 -2.58 11.45
N SER A 34 8.38 -1.85 11.83
CA SER A 34 8.48 -1.26 13.16
C SER A 34 9.20 0.08 13.09
N ASP A 35 8.65 1.08 13.76
CA ASP A 35 9.34 2.27 14.22
C ASP A 35 8.91 2.61 15.66
N ASP A 36 9.31 3.78 16.17
CA ASP A 36 9.02 4.20 17.56
C ASP A 36 7.52 4.31 17.86
N HIS A 37 6.67 4.43 16.85
CA HIS A 37 5.25 4.70 17.00
C HIS A 37 4.35 3.59 16.47
N LEU A 38 4.75 2.86 15.42
CA LEU A 38 3.92 1.86 14.76
C LEU A 38 4.69 0.54 14.59
N GLN A 39 4.08 -0.55 15.06
CA GLN A 39 4.55 -1.92 14.87
C GLN A 39 3.47 -2.71 14.12
N ILE A 40 3.86 -3.41 13.07
CA ILE A 40 2.99 -4.27 12.27
C ILE A 40 3.73 -5.59 12.08
N ASP A 41 3.10 -6.67 12.51
CA ASP A 41 3.53 -8.02 12.21
C ASP A 41 2.46 -8.68 11.34
N LEU A 42 2.81 -8.98 10.09
CA LEU A 42 1.89 -9.57 9.13
C LEU A 42 1.70 -11.08 9.37
N ASP A 43 2.66 -11.76 9.97
CA ASP A 43 2.57 -13.20 10.24
C ASP A 43 1.65 -13.45 11.43
N GLU A 44 1.82 -12.67 12.50
CA GLU A 44 0.95 -12.69 13.68
C GLU A 44 -0.34 -11.88 13.48
N ALA A 45 -0.47 -11.18 12.34
CA ALA A 45 -1.57 -10.26 12.04
C ALA A 45 -1.82 -9.23 13.16
N THR A 46 -0.75 -8.76 13.82
CA THR A 46 -0.84 -7.79 14.91
C THR A 46 -0.42 -6.40 14.47
N VAL A 47 -1.10 -5.39 14.98
CA VAL A 47 -0.76 -3.98 14.78
C VAL A 47 -0.78 -3.29 16.13
N LYS A 48 0.27 -2.53 16.44
CA LYS A 48 0.36 -1.71 17.64
C LYS A 48 0.74 -0.28 17.28
N ARG A 49 0.05 0.69 17.86
CA ARG A 49 0.40 2.11 17.79
C ARG A 49 0.67 2.63 19.20
N ALA A 50 1.82 3.26 19.42
CA ALA A 50 2.26 3.74 20.74
C ALA A 50 2.07 2.67 21.84
N ASN A 51 2.50 1.43 21.54
CA ASN A 51 2.37 0.25 22.39
C ASN A 51 0.92 -0.21 22.71
N ARG A 52 -0.10 0.33 22.04
CA ARG A 52 -1.50 -0.11 22.16
C ARG A 52 -1.89 -0.97 20.97
N VAL A 53 -2.49 -2.13 21.23
CA VAL A 53 -3.00 -3.04 20.18
C VAL A 53 -4.14 -2.37 19.43
N ILE A 54 -4.06 -2.42 18.10
CA ILE A 54 -5.06 -1.89 17.17
C ILE A 54 -5.77 -3.07 16.52
N HIS A 55 -7.09 -3.12 16.68
CA HIS A 55 -7.90 -4.13 16.03
C HIS A 55 -8.28 -3.70 14.61
N LEU A 56 -7.90 -4.54 13.64
CA LEU A 56 -8.28 -4.40 12.25
C LEU A 56 -9.34 -5.42 11.88
N THR A 57 -10.29 -5.00 11.04
CA THR A 57 -11.19 -5.93 10.36
C THR A 57 -10.40 -6.77 9.33
N PRO A 58 -10.94 -7.91 8.87
CA PRO A 58 -10.26 -8.73 7.87
C PRO A 58 -9.91 -7.95 6.58
N THR A 59 -10.76 -7.03 6.15
CA THR A 59 -10.53 -6.23 4.95
C THR A 59 -9.46 -5.16 5.17
N GLU A 60 -9.49 -4.45 6.30
CA GLU A 60 -8.42 -3.50 6.65
C GLU A 60 -7.05 -4.20 6.71
N CYS A 61 -7.00 -5.38 7.34
CA CYS A 61 -5.77 -6.17 7.45
C CYS A 61 -5.25 -6.59 6.06
N ARG A 62 -6.14 -7.00 5.14
CA ARG A 62 -5.74 -7.30 3.75
C ARG A 62 -5.16 -6.09 3.04
N VAL A 63 -5.82 -4.93 3.09
CA VAL A 63 -5.33 -3.70 2.45
C VAL A 63 -3.97 -3.29 3.02
N LEU A 64 -3.83 -3.28 4.36
CA LEU A 64 -2.59 -2.93 5.03
C LEU A 64 -1.45 -3.90 4.65
N ARG A 65 -1.73 -5.21 4.61
CA ARG A 65 -0.77 -6.24 4.20
C ARG A 65 -0.25 -6.02 2.79
N CYS A 66 -1.12 -5.68 1.84
CA CYS A 66 -0.70 -5.38 0.47
C CYS A 66 0.27 -4.20 0.43
N LEU A 67 -0.07 -3.12 1.14
CA LEU A 67 0.76 -1.91 1.19
C LEU A 67 2.10 -2.15 1.89
N VAL A 68 2.12 -2.82 3.04
CA VAL A 68 3.32 -3.07 3.84
C VAL A 68 4.28 -4.01 3.12
N ARG A 69 3.79 -5.10 2.50
CA ARG A 69 4.61 -5.99 1.67
C ARG A 69 5.26 -5.25 0.50
N ASN A 70 4.60 -4.22 0.00
CA ASN A 70 5.09 -3.38 -1.10
C ASN A 70 5.62 -2.02 -0.62
N ARG A 71 6.15 -1.94 0.61
CA ARG A 71 6.66 -0.70 1.20
C ARG A 71 7.57 0.08 0.23
N GLY A 72 7.35 1.39 0.19
CA GLY A 72 8.05 2.34 -0.68
C GLY A 72 7.59 2.32 -2.15
N MET A 73 6.66 1.44 -2.53
CA MET A 73 6.09 1.41 -3.88
C MET A 73 4.63 1.82 -3.90
N VAL A 74 4.28 2.60 -4.92
CA VAL A 74 2.89 2.93 -5.21
C VAL A 74 2.21 1.72 -5.83
N LEU A 75 1.22 1.20 -5.12
CA LEU A 75 0.28 0.23 -5.65
C LEU A 75 -0.88 0.96 -6.31
N THR A 76 -1.24 0.53 -7.51
CA THR A 76 -2.38 1.11 -8.22
C THR A 76 -3.69 0.72 -7.54
N HIS A 77 -4.76 1.51 -7.76
CA HIS A 77 -6.09 1.13 -7.28
C HIS A 77 -6.49 -0.28 -7.74
N ALA A 78 -6.22 -0.61 -9.00
CA ALA A 78 -6.54 -1.93 -9.58
C ALA A 78 -5.74 -3.06 -8.90
N ASP A 79 -4.44 -2.85 -8.63
CA ASP A 79 -3.63 -3.86 -7.94
C ASP A 79 -4.09 -4.08 -6.50
N LEU A 80 -4.38 -3.00 -5.76
CA LEU A 80 -4.89 -3.08 -4.39
C LEU A 80 -6.24 -3.78 -4.32
N LEU A 81 -7.15 -3.45 -5.23
CA LEU A 81 -8.46 -4.09 -5.32
C LEU A 81 -8.33 -5.58 -5.63
N ARG A 82 -7.48 -5.94 -6.61
CA ARG A 82 -7.23 -7.33 -6.96
C ARG A 82 -6.62 -8.13 -5.82
N GLU A 83 -5.64 -7.58 -5.10
CA GLU A 83 -4.97 -8.30 -4.02
C GLU A 83 -5.83 -8.40 -2.74
N ALA A 84 -6.60 -7.36 -2.39
CA ALA A 84 -7.38 -7.37 -1.16
C ALA A 84 -8.79 -7.97 -1.31
N TRP A 85 -9.39 -7.95 -2.51
CA TRP A 85 -10.74 -8.48 -2.77
C TRP A 85 -10.83 -9.56 -3.86
N GLY A 86 -9.81 -9.71 -4.72
CA GLY A 86 -9.80 -10.66 -5.83
C GLY A 86 -10.10 -10.03 -7.20
N GLU A 87 -9.93 -10.80 -8.27
CA GLU A 87 -9.96 -10.30 -9.67
C GLU A 87 -11.32 -9.72 -10.11
N ASN A 88 -12.41 -10.09 -9.44
CA ASN A 88 -13.77 -9.66 -9.82
C ASN A 88 -14.18 -8.30 -9.23
N TYR A 89 -13.29 -7.64 -8.47
CA TYR A 89 -13.64 -6.46 -7.68
C TYR A 89 -12.93 -5.19 -8.16
N THR A 90 -12.93 -4.94 -9.48
CA THR A 90 -12.11 -3.89 -10.11
C THR A 90 -12.65 -2.46 -10.01
N ASP A 91 -13.96 -2.28 -9.75
CA ASP A 91 -14.62 -0.97 -9.84
C ASP A 91 -14.97 -0.35 -8.49
N ALA A 92 -14.38 -0.85 -7.40
CA ALA A 92 -14.69 -0.43 -6.03
C ALA A 92 -13.68 0.57 -5.45
N ILE A 93 -13.23 1.56 -6.24
CA ILE A 93 -12.27 2.59 -5.81
C ILE A 93 -12.77 3.35 -4.58
N ALA A 94 -14.08 3.62 -4.50
CA ALA A 94 -14.69 4.26 -3.34
C ALA A 94 -14.54 3.42 -2.07
N SER A 95 -14.77 2.10 -2.16
CA SER A 95 -14.57 1.16 -1.06
C SER A 95 -13.10 1.13 -0.64
N LEU A 96 -12.15 1.03 -1.58
CA LEU A 96 -10.73 1.08 -1.26
C LEU A 96 -10.36 2.36 -0.51
N SER A 97 -10.84 3.51 -0.99
CA SER A 97 -10.57 4.82 -0.36
C SER A 97 -11.16 4.92 1.05
N LEU A 98 -12.34 4.33 1.28
CA LEU A 98 -12.95 4.22 2.61
C LEU A 98 -12.07 3.40 3.57
N TYR A 99 -11.56 2.25 3.13
CA TYR A 99 -10.69 1.41 3.96
C TYR A 99 -9.32 2.05 4.22
N VAL A 100 -8.77 2.79 3.26
CA VAL A 100 -7.56 3.61 3.49
C VAL A 100 -7.84 4.67 4.56
N ARG A 101 -9.00 5.34 4.51
CA ARG A 101 -9.40 6.30 5.56
C ARG A 101 -9.47 5.62 6.94
N TYR A 102 -10.13 4.47 7.05
CA TYR A 102 -10.21 3.73 8.32
C TYR A 102 -8.85 3.30 8.84
N LEU A 103 -7.96 2.85 7.95
CA LEU A 103 -6.58 2.54 8.34
C LEU A 103 -5.88 3.79 8.90
N ARG A 104 -5.98 4.93 8.21
CA ARG A 104 -5.37 6.18 8.66
C ARG A 104 -5.90 6.62 10.03
N GLU A 105 -7.21 6.56 10.24
CA GLU A 105 -7.84 6.86 11.54
C GLU A 105 -7.30 6.00 12.68
N LYS A 106 -6.85 4.78 12.39
CA LYS A 106 -6.33 3.84 13.39
C LYS A 106 -4.83 3.97 13.62
N ILE A 107 -4.04 4.14 12.56
CA ILE A 107 -2.57 4.03 12.63
C ILE A 107 -1.83 5.36 12.55
N GLU A 108 -2.48 6.42 12.07
CA GLU A 108 -1.86 7.75 11.94
C GLU A 108 -2.16 8.60 13.18
N ASP A 109 -1.27 9.56 13.47
CA ASP A 109 -1.53 10.58 14.48
C ASP A 109 -2.55 11.62 13.99
N ASP A 110 -2.40 12.06 12.74
CA ASP A 110 -3.34 12.90 12.03
C ASP A 110 -3.69 12.25 10.67
N PRO A 111 -4.91 11.71 10.49
CA PRO A 111 -5.32 11.07 9.24
C PRO A 111 -5.29 11.98 8.01
N SER A 112 -5.36 13.30 8.21
CA SER A 112 -5.28 14.31 7.14
C SER A 112 -3.84 14.60 6.71
N LYS A 113 -2.87 14.29 7.57
CA LYS A 113 -1.42 14.41 7.35
C LYS A 113 -0.74 13.06 7.60
N PRO A 114 -1.02 12.05 6.76
CA PRO A 114 -0.55 10.71 7.01
C PRO A 114 0.98 10.65 6.99
N ARG A 115 1.56 9.90 7.93
CA ARG A 115 2.97 9.53 8.01
C ARG A 115 3.23 8.21 7.29
N TYR A 116 2.30 7.26 7.32
CA TYR A 116 2.52 5.89 6.84
C TYR A 116 1.85 5.62 5.49
N ILE A 117 0.54 5.87 5.37
CA ILE A 117 -0.22 5.54 4.16
C ILE A 117 -0.47 6.81 3.35
N HIS A 118 0.18 6.92 2.21
CA HIS A 118 0.10 8.12 1.37
C HIS A 118 -0.70 7.88 0.09
N THR A 119 -1.23 8.96 -0.46
CA THR A 119 -2.01 8.95 -1.70
C THR A 119 -1.18 9.49 -2.85
N LYS A 120 -1.07 8.72 -3.95
CA LYS A 120 -0.64 9.24 -5.24
C LYS A 120 -1.88 9.48 -6.08
N TRP A 121 -2.29 10.74 -6.17
CA TRP A 121 -3.54 11.15 -6.82
C TRP A 121 -3.71 10.55 -8.22
N GLY A 122 -4.88 9.95 -8.46
CA GLY A 122 -5.21 9.26 -9.72
C GLY A 122 -4.52 7.92 -9.94
N VAL A 123 -3.55 7.52 -9.10
CA VAL A 123 -2.76 6.30 -9.28
C VAL A 123 -3.12 5.26 -8.22
N GLY A 124 -3.01 5.61 -6.94
CA GLY A 124 -3.27 4.69 -5.83
C GLY A 124 -2.57 5.11 -4.55
N TYR A 125 -2.04 4.14 -3.82
CA TYR A 125 -1.52 4.33 -2.46
C TYR A 125 -0.18 3.64 -2.26
N TRP A 126 0.61 4.13 -1.30
CA TRP A 126 1.81 3.43 -0.83
C TRP A 126 1.93 3.51 0.68
N PHE A 127 2.68 2.56 1.24
CA PHE A 127 3.10 2.59 2.64
C PHE A 127 4.59 2.90 2.72
N GLY A 128 4.98 3.76 3.66
CA GLY A 128 6.37 4.11 3.92
C GLY A 128 6.58 5.62 4.05
N PRO A 129 7.84 6.09 4.09
CA PRO A 129 8.11 7.53 4.18
C PRO A 129 7.53 8.28 2.98
N GLN A 130 7.23 9.56 3.16
CA GLN A 130 6.86 10.44 2.05
C GLN A 130 7.97 10.39 0.99
N GLN A 131 7.60 10.12 -0.26
CA GLN A 131 8.54 10.21 -1.37
C GLN A 131 8.77 11.71 -1.63
N THR A 132 9.92 12.24 -1.22
CA THR A 132 10.38 13.54 -1.72
C THR A 132 10.60 13.38 -3.21
N VAL A 133 9.77 14.04 -4.01
CA VAL A 133 10.00 14.13 -5.45
C VAL A 133 11.12 15.14 -5.62
N ASP A 134 12.35 14.68 -5.85
CA ASP A 134 13.41 15.54 -6.35
C ASP A 134 12.99 16.03 -7.73
N ILE A 135 12.50 17.27 -7.80
CA ILE A 135 12.28 17.99 -9.04
C ILE A 135 13.63 18.63 -9.37
N GLY A 136 14.46 17.88 -10.11
CA GLY A 136 15.58 18.43 -10.86
C GLY A 136 15.13 19.04 -12.17
#